data_AF-A0A6B2VFH5-F1
#
_entry.id   AF-A0A6B2VFH5-F1
#
_cell.length_a   1.000
_cell.length_b   1.000
_cell.length_c   1.000
_cell.angle_alpha   90.00
_cell.angle_beta   90.00
_cell.angle_gamma   90.00
#
_symmetry.space_group_name_H-M   'P 1'
#
loop_
_entity.id
_entity.type
_entity.pdbx_description
1 polymer ?
#
loop_
_entity_poly.entity_id
_entity_poly.type
_entity_poly.pdbx_seq_one_letter_code
_entity_poly.pdbx_strand_id
1 'polypeptide(L)'
;GDWALLGAPDQPSFAPEGRPLTAYADTAALRRALDEGAPVPAVLLVPYLGDADTADPLPLRARTALRAALADVQDWLADDRLADTRLVAVTRHAVATAPDEDVTDLVHAPVWGLLRSAQSEHPGRLQLIDTDDLARLAAVLPALIAAGEPQSALRDDTLRVPRLARVRPSAGPAAPCWGDGAVLITGATGTLGAVLARHLVAEHGVRDLVL
;
A
#
# COMPACT_ATOMS: atom_id res chain seq x y z
N GLY A 1 3.56 15.05 -20.29
CA GLY A 1 4.54 13.97 -20.49
C GLY A 1 3.79 12.67 -20.59
N ASP A 2 4.35 11.73 -21.33
CA ASP A 2 3.72 10.42 -21.56
C ASP A 2 3.71 9.62 -20.26
N TRP A 3 2.63 8.86 -20.07
CA TRP A 3 2.46 7.98 -18.92
C TRP A 3 2.72 6.54 -19.36
N ALA A 4 3.35 5.77 -18.49
CA ALA A 4 3.54 4.34 -18.65
C ALA A 4 2.80 3.57 -17.57
N LEU A 5 2.34 2.36 -17.88
CA LEU A 5 1.72 1.42 -16.96
C LEU A 5 2.62 0.18 -16.83
N LEU A 6 2.90 -0.26 -15.60
CA LEU A 6 3.46 -1.59 -15.35
C LEU A 6 2.34 -2.60 -15.10
N GLY A 7 2.47 -3.79 -15.67
CA GLY A 7 1.52 -4.90 -15.50
C GLY A 7 0.77 -5.23 -16.80
N ALA A 8 -0.25 -6.08 -16.67
CA ALA A 8 -0.93 -6.64 -17.84
C ALA A 8 -1.58 -5.54 -18.71
N PRO A 9 -1.33 -5.53 -20.03
CA PRO A 9 -1.88 -4.53 -20.96
C PRO A 9 -3.41 -4.55 -21.06
N ASP A 10 -4.04 -5.61 -20.51
CA ASP A 10 -5.46 -5.86 -20.57
C ASP A 10 -6.25 -5.23 -19.41
N GLN A 11 -5.60 -4.46 -18.51
CA GLN A 11 -6.29 -3.69 -17.46
C GLN A 11 -6.77 -2.34 -18.02
N PRO A 12 -8.00 -2.23 -18.56
CA PRO A 12 -8.44 -1.06 -19.31
C PRO A 12 -8.81 0.10 -18.38
N SER A 13 -8.76 -0.12 -17.05
CA SER A 13 -9.33 0.76 -16.04
C SER A 13 -8.45 1.94 -15.66
N PHE A 14 -7.28 2.14 -16.28
CA PHE A 14 -6.35 3.21 -15.90
C PHE A 14 -6.01 4.18 -17.03
N ALA A 15 -6.51 3.97 -18.25
CA ALA A 15 -6.30 4.90 -19.35
C ALA A 15 -7.01 6.23 -19.03
N PRO A 16 -6.29 7.33 -18.76
CA PRO A 16 -6.92 8.62 -18.53
C PRO A 16 -7.56 9.07 -19.86
N GLU A 17 -8.76 9.67 -19.79
CA GLU A 17 -9.42 10.17 -20.99
C GLU A 17 -8.48 11.07 -21.81
N GLY A 18 -8.31 10.74 -23.09
CA GLY A 18 -7.54 11.54 -24.04
C GLY A 18 -6.02 11.50 -23.87
N ARG A 19 -5.45 10.57 -23.09
CA ARG A 19 -3.99 10.40 -22.98
C ARG A 19 -3.53 8.99 -23.39
N PRO A 20 -2.53 8.87 -24.29
CA PRO A 20 -1.92 7.58 -24.57
C PRO A 20 -1.21 7.05 -23.32
N LEU A 21 -1.48 5.79 -22.97
CA LEU A 21 -0.85 5.06 -21.87
C LEU A 21 -0.13 3.85 -22.46
N THR A 22 1.20 3.84 -22.40
CA THR A 22 1.98 2.70 -22.89
C THR A 22 2.13 1.68 -21.78
N ALA A 23 1.63 0.46 -21.99
CA ALA A 23 1.74 -0.62 -21.03
C ALA A 23 3.01 -1.46 -21.27
N TYR A 24 3.69 -1.79 -20.18
CA TYR A 24 4.83 -2.70 -20.14
C TYR A 24 4.51 -3.81 -19.15
N ALA A 25 4.79 -5.06 -19.51
CA ALA A 25 4.49 -6.21 -18.65
C ALA A 25 5.19 -6.10 -17.27
N ASP A 26 6.41 -5.57 -17.25
CA ASP A 26 7.25 -5.40 -16.08
C ASP A 26 8.32 -4.30 -16.31
N THR A 27 9.12 -4.02 -15.28
CA THR A 27 10.24 -3.06 -15.34
C THR A 27 11.31 -3.47 -16.35
N ALA A 28 11.49 -4.77 -16.63
CA ALA A 28 12.45 -5.25 -17.62
C ALA A 28 11.99 -4.94 -19.06
N ALA A 29 10.70 -5.05 -19.35
CA ALA A 29 10.10 -4.64 -20.61
C ALA A 29 10.20 -3.12 -20.82
N LEU A 30 9.96 -2.33 -19.77
CA LEU A 30 10.17 -0.88 -19.80
C LEU A 30 11.63 -0.54 -20.15
N ARG A 31 12.60 -1.13 -19.44
CA ARG A 31 14.03 -0.90 -19.67
C ARG A 31 14.46 -1.24 -21.09
N ARG A 32 14.03 -2.39 -21.62
CA ARG A 32 14.30 -2.78 -23.02
C ARG A 32 13.76 -1.75 -24.01
N ALA A 33 12.53 -1.26 -23.80
CA ALA A 33 11.98 -0.22 -24.67
C ALA A 33 12.78 1.09 -24.60
N LEU A 34 13.24 1.49 -23.41
CA LEU A 34 14.12 2.66 -23.25
C LEU A 34 15.48 2.45 -23.94
N ASP A 35 16.03 1.23 -23.91
CA ASP A 35 17.26 0.88 -24.63
C ASP A 35 17.07 0.95 -26.15
N GLU A 36 15.86 0.65 -26.64
CA GLU A 36 15.44 0.78 -28.04
C GLU A 36 15.06 2.22 -28.44
N GLY A 37 15.17 3.18 -27.52
CA GLY A 37 14.93 4.61 -27.78
C GLY A 37 13.49 5.08 -27.55
N ALA A 38 12.66 4.30 -26.84
CA ALA A 38 11.37 4.78 -26.37
C ALA A 38 11.52 6.01 -25.45
N PRO A 39 10.56 6.93 -25.45
CA PRO A 39 10.60 8.09 -24.57
C PRO A 39 10.52 7.69 -23.09
N VAL A 40 11.24 8.43 -22.23
CA VAL A 40 11.14 8.27 -20.77
C VAL A 40 9.77 8.77 -20.30
N PRO A 41 9.00 7.95 -19.56
CA PRO A 41 7.70 8.37 -19.06
C PRO A 41 7.84 9.40 -17.94
N ALA A 42 6.95 10.39 -17.91
CA ALA A 42 6.89 11.34 -16.79
C ALA A 42 6.25 10.70 -15.54
N VAL A 43 5.35 9.74 -15.75
CA VAL A 43 4.66 8.99 -14.69
C VAL A 43 4.72 7.51 -15.03
N LEU A 44 5.11 6.70 -14.04
CA LEU A 44 5.02 5.25 -14.07
C LEU A 44 3.92 4.81 -13.11
N LEU A 45 2.78 4.38 -13.65
CA LEU A 45 1.66 3.83 -12.89
C LEU A 45 1.91 2.36 -12.60
N VAL A 46 1.76 1.97 -11.33
CA VAL A 46 2.00 0.60 -10.87
C VAL A 46 0.79 0.13 -10.03
N PRO A 47 -0.16 -0.60 -10.63
CA PRO A 47 -1.29 -1.14 -9.91
C PRO A 47 -0.88 -2.39 -9.10
N TYR A 48 -1.08 -2.31 -7.79
CA TYR A 48 -1.01 -3.43 -6.85
C TYR A 48 -2.44 -3.84 -6.51
N LEU A 49 -3.04 -4.62 -7.41
CA LEU A 49 -4.43 -5.02 -7.35
C LEU A 49 -4.54 -6.52 -7.14
N GLY A 50 -5.46 -6.93 -6.27
CA GLY A 50 -5.74 -8.34 -6.00
C GLY A 50 -6.39 -9.05 -7.18
N ASP A 51 -5.93 -10.27 -7.45
CA ASP A 51 -6.73 -11.26 -8.14
C ASP A 51 -7.47 -12.10 -7.09
N ALA A 52 -8.80 -12.12 -7.16
CA ALA A 52 -9.64 -12.76 -6.13
C ALA A 52 -9.55 -14.29 -6.17
N ASP A 53 -9.11 -14.87 -7.30
CA ASP A 53 -9.29 -16.29 -7.64
C ASP A 53 -8.05 -17.19 -7.43
N THR A 54 -7.05 -16.74 -6.69
CA THR A 54 -5.90 -17.61 -6.34
C THR A 54 -6.18 -18.49 -5.12
N ALA A 55 -5.84 -19.77 -5.24
CA ALA A 55 -5.93 -20.78 -4.17
C ALA A 55 -4.83 -20.63 -3.09
N ASP A 56 -3.86 -19.74 -3.28
CA ASP A 56 -2.75 -19.57 -2.33
C ASP A 56 -3.21 -18.96 -1.00
N PRO A 57 -2.63 -19.38 0.14
CA PRO A 57 -2.91 -18.78 1.43
C PRO A 57 -2.57 -17.28 1.46
N LEU A 58 -3.39 -16.48 2.16
CA LEU A 58 -3.21 -15.03 2.30
C LEU A 58 -1.77 -14.61 2.68
N PRO A 59 -1.09 -15.24 3.67
CA PRO A 59 0.28 -14.85 4.02
C PRO A 59 1.30 -15.04 2.89
N LEU A 60 1.09 -16.05 2.02
CA LEU A 60 1.97 -16.27 0.87
C LEU A 60 1.72 -15.19 -0.18
N ARG A 61 0.45 -14.92 -0.51
CA ARG A 61 0.04 -13.86 -1.45
C ARG A 61 0.56 -12.49 -1.03
N ALA A 62 0.40 -12.12 0.24
CA ALA A 62 0.90 -10.86 0.78
C ALA A 62 2.43 -10.72 0.67
N ARG A 63 3.18 -11.80 0.93
CA ARG A 63 4.66 -11.82 0.77
C ARG A 63 5.06 -11.70 -0.70
N THR A 64 4.36 -12.37 -1.59
CA THR A 64 4.61 -12.30 -3.04
C THR A 64 4.36 -10.88 -3.55
N ALA A 65 3.22 -10.27 -3.22
CA ALA A 65 2.90 -8.90 -3.58
C ALA A 65 3.93 -7.89 -3.02
N LEU A 66 4.33 -8.04 -1.76
CA LEU A 66 5.34 -7.17 -1.14
C LEU A 66 6.71 -7.29 -1.82
N ARG A 67 7.10 -8.51 -2.23
CA ARG A 67 8.36 -8.75 -2.97
C ARG A 67 8.32 -8.18 -4.37
N ALA A 68 7.18 -8.30 -5.06
CA ALA A 68 6.99 -7.66 -6.36
C ALA A 68 7.11 -6.14 -6.25
N ALA A 69 6.41 -5.52 -5.29
CA ALA A 69 6.50 -4.09 -5.05
C ALA A 69 7.92 -3.62 -4.70
N LEU A 70 8.66 -4.40 -3.90
CA LEU A 70 10.07 -4.12 -3.62
C LEU A 70 10.91 -4.15 -4.90
N ALA A 71 10.74 -5.17 -5.73
CA ALA A 71 11.48 -5.33 -6.97
C ALA A 71 11.18 -4.18 -7.96
N ASP A 72 9.92 -3.81 -8.13
CA ASP A 72 9.52 -2.70 -9.00
C ASP A 72 10.21 -1.38 -8.59
N VAL A 73 10.19 -1.08 -7.29
CA VAL A 73 10.80 0.14 -6.75
C VAL A 73 12.31 0.11 -6.89
N GLN A 74 12.95 -1.03 -6.59
CA GLN A 74 14.40 -1.18 -6.72
C GLN A 74 14.85 -1.03 -8.17
N ASP A 75 14.14 -1.67 -9.11
CA ASP A 75 14.43 -1.59 -10.54
C ASP A 75 14.22 -0.16 -11.09
N TRP A 76 13.14 0.50 -10.68
CA TRP A 76 12.87 1.89 -11.06
C TRP A 76 13.92 2.85 -10.50
N LEU A 77 14.36 2.67 -9.24
CA LEU A 77 15.40 3.49 -8.63
C LEU A 77 16.78 3.25 -9.22
N ALA A 78 17.06 2.04 -9.73
CA ALA A 78 18.36 1.66 -10.28
C ALA A 78 18.63 2.21 -11.68
N ASP A 79 17.62 2.69 -12.40
CA ASP A 79 17.77 3.27 -13.74
C ASP A 79 17.80 4.81 -13.66
N ASP A 80 18.99 5.39 -13.86
CA ASP A 80 19.20 6.84 -13.81
C ASP A 80 18.33 7.62 -14.82
N ARG A 81 17.89 6.99 -15.91
CA ARG A 81 16.98 7.63 -16.88
C ARG A 81 15.62 7.94 -16.26
N LEU A 82 15.22 7.19 -15.23
CA LEU A 82 13.95 7.33 -14.52
C LEU A 82 14.06 8.28 -13.30
N ALA A 83 15.17 9.02 -13.17
CA ALA A 83 15.39 9.97 -12.07
C ALA A 83 14.23 10.97 -11.90
N ASP A 84 13.72 11.52 -13.02
CA ASP A 84 12.62 12.48 -13.05
C ASP A 84 11.23 11.83 -13.23
N THR A 85 11.17 10.51 -13.43
CA THR A 85 9.92 9.76 -13.52
C THR A 85 9.30 9.63 -12.12
N ARG A 86 8.03 10.02 -11.97
CA ARG A 86 7.28 9.77 -10.73
C ARG A 86 6.64 8.39 -10.76
N LEU A 87 6.90 7.57 -9.75
CA LEU A 87 6.20 6.29 -9.53
C LEU A 87 4.88 6.55 -8.79
N VAL A 88 3.77 6.08 -9.35
CA VAL A 88 2.43 6.20 -8.75
C VAL A 88 1.89 4.80 -8.52
N ALA A 89 1.91 4.38 -7.26
CA ALA A 89 1.41 3.07 -6.83
C ALA A 89 -0.09 3.17 -6.54
N VAL A 90 -0.88 2.27 -7.12
CA VAL A 90 -2.33 2.23 -6.95
C VAL A 90 -2.76 0.95 -6.26
N THR A 91 -3.57 1.04 -5.21
CA THR A 91 -4.21 -0.10 -4.55
C THR A 91 -5.73 0.07 -4.55
N ARG A 92 -6.47 -1.00 -4.22
CA ARG A 92 -7.93 -0.96 -4.06
C ARG A 92 -8.33 -1.52 -2.70
N HIS A 93 -8.91 -0.71 -1.82
CA HIS A 93 -9.28 -1.09 -0.45
C HIS A 93 -8.14 -1.72 0.38
N ALA A 94 -6.89 -1.29 0.16
CA ALA A 94 -5.73 -1.75 0.94
C ALA A 94 -5.52 -0.94 2.23
N VAL A 95 -6.29 0.13 2.42
CA VAL A 95 -6.31 0.96 3.64
C VAL A 95 -7.75 1.32 4.00
N ALA A 96 -7.99 1.56 5.29
CA ALA A 96 -9.26 2.08 5.79
C ALA A 96 -9.15 3.60 6.02
N THR A 97 -10.20 4.33 5.66
CA THR A 97 -10.29 5.78 5.79
C THR A 97 -11.34 6.24 6.81
N ALA A 98 -12.11 5.29 7.35
CA ALA A 98 -13.11 5.48 8.39
C ALA A 98 -13.09 4.30 9.39
N PRO A 99 -13.57 4.48 10.64
CA PRO A 99 -13.55 3.42 11.66
C PRO A 99 -14.37 2.18 11.32
N ASP A 100 -15.37 2.32 10.46
CA ASP A 100 -16.31 1.30 10.01
C ASP A 100 -15.96 0.72 8.63
N GLU A 101 -14.84 1.16 8.04
CA GLU A 101 -14.34 0.64 6.77
C GLU A 101 -13.40 -0.55 6.99
N ASP A 102 -13.76 -1.71 6.44
CA ASP A 102 -12.89 -2.88 6.42
C ASP A 102 -11.80 -2.78 5.35
N VAL A 103 -10.58 -3.22 5.68
CA VAL A 103 -9.52 -3.43 4.70
C VAL A 103 -9.75 -4.77 4.00
N THR A 104 -10.28 -4.74 2.79
CA THR A 104 -10.61 -5.94 2.02
C THR A 104 -9.44 -6.44 1.17
N ASP A 105 -8.45 -5.61 0.87
CA ASP A 105 -7.20 -6.01 0.22
C ASP A 105 -6.04 -6.12 1.22
N LEU A 106 -6.11 -7.17 2.04
CA LEU A 106 -5.03 -7.54 2.96
C LEU A 106 -3.76 -8.03 2.24
N VAL A 107 -3.85 -8.38 0.95
CA VAL A 107 -2.69 -8.81 0.14
C VAL A 107 -1.77 -7.62 -0.10
N HIS A 108 -2.34 -6.46 -0.45
CA HIS A 108 -1.57 -5.26 -0.79
C HIS A 108 -1.45 -4.24 0.35
N ALA A 109 -2.18 -4.40 1.47
CA ALA A 109 -1.99 -3.55 2.65
C ALA A 109 -0.52 -3.40 3.11
N PRO A 110 0.35 -4.44 3.09
CA PRO A 110 1.75 -4.30 3.45
C PRO A 110 2.57 -3.41 2.49
N VAL A 111 2.15 -3.28 1.23
CA VAL A 111 2.83 -2.43 0.22
C VAL A 111 2.86 -0.98 0.68
N TRP A 112 1.80 -0.51 1.34
CA TRP A 112 1.75 0.84 1.92
C TRP A 112 2.87 1.09 2.95
N GLY A 113 3.20 0.09 3.78
CA GLY A 113 4.29 0.20 4.73
C GLY A 113 5.65 0.34 4.05
N LEU A 114 5.90 -0.50 3.03
CA LEU A 114 7.13 -0.49 2.26
C LEU A 114 7.33 0.82 1.50
N LEU A 115 6.32 1.26 0.76
CA LEU A 115 6.40 2.47 -0.07
C LEU A 115 6.49 3.75 0.78
N ARG A 116 5.94 3.78 1.99
CA ARG A 116 6.18 4.89 2.94
C ARG A 116 7.64 5.00 3.37
N SER A 117 8.35 3.89 3.50
CA SER A 117 9.79 3.90 3.74
C SER A 117 10.52 4.50 2.53
N ALA A 118 10.22 4.01 1.33
CA ALA A 118 10.79 4.52 0.09
C ALA A 118 10.50 6.02 -0.13
N GLN A 119 9.30 6.51 0.23
CA GLN A 119 8.96 7.94 0.19
C GLN A 119 9.84 8.79 1.11
N SER A 120 10.24 8.25 2.26
CA SER A 120 11.11 8.97 3.21
C SER A 120 12.54 9.06 2.69
N GLU A 121 12.99 8.05 1.95
CA GLU A 121 14.31 7.99 1.31
C GLU A 121 14.37 8.78 -0.01
N HIS A 122 13.25 8.86 -0.74
CA HIS A 122 13.13 9.55 -2.03
C HIS A 122 11.92 10.52 -2.07
N PRO A 123 12.00 11.66 -1.34
CA PRO A 123 10.88 12.60 -1.25
C PRO A 123 10.40 13.13 -2.61
N GLY A 124 9.08 13.15 -2.82
CA GLY A 124 8.45 13.71 -4.02
C GLY A 124 8.48 12.84 -5.28
N ARG A 125 9.17 11.69 -5.24
CA ARG A 125 9.27 10.77 -6.39
C ARG A 125 8.24 9.65 -6.41
N LEU A 126 7.61 9.35 -5.28
CA LEU A 126 6.59 8.31 -5.16
C LEU A 126 5.27 8.87 -4.62
N GLN A 127 4.16 8.42 -5.19
CA GLN A 127 2.80 8.70 -4.72
C GLN A 127 2.03 7.39 -4.51
N LEU A 128 1.30 7.27 -3.40
CA LEU A 128 0.40 6.15 -3.13
C LEU A 128 -1.05 6.62 -3.26
N ILE A 129 -1.86 5.86 -3.98
CA ILE A 129 -3.28 6.11 -4.15
C ILE A 129 -4.04 4.82 -3.85
N ASP A 130 -4.97 4.85 -2.89
CA ASP A 130 -5.95 3.78 -2.72
C ASP A 130 -7.31 4.23 -3.27
N THR A 131 -8.10 3.31 -3.81
CA THR A 131 -9.45 3.63 -4.28
C THR A 131 -10.44 2.53 -3.92
N ASP A 132 -11.73 2.84 -3.97
CA ASP A 132 -12.83 1.87 -3.98
C ASP A 132 -13.27 1.49 -5.39
N ASP A 133 -13.07 2.41 -6.35
CA ASP A 133 -13.47 2.30 -7.75
C ASP A 133 -12.33 2.73 -8.68
N LEU A 134 -11.89 1.80 -9.53
CA LEU A 134 -10.82 2.03 -10.50
C LEU A 134 -11.27 2.92 -11.67
N ALA A 135 -12.51 2.78 -12.13
CA ALA A 135 -13.03 3.58 -13.23
C ALA A 135 -13.17 5.04 -12.82
N ARG A 136 -13.65 5.29 -11.61
CA ARG A 136 -13.70 6.62 -11.02
C ARG A 136 -12.29 7.21 -10.88
N LEU A 137 -11.36 6.43 -10.33
CA LEU A 137 -9.97 6.84 -10.20
C LEU A 137 -9.39 7.25 -11.56
N ALA A 138 -9.61 6.48 -12.62
CA ALA A 138 -9.11 6.78 -13.97
C ALA A 138 -9.49 8.19 -14.45
N ALA A 139 -10.74 8.60 -14.19
CA ALA A 139 -11.27 9.90 -14.60
C ALA A 139 -10.59 11.08 -13.88
N VAL A 140 -10.13 10.89 -12.63
CA VAL A 140 -9.55 11.96 -11.79
C VAL A 140 -8.03 11.84 -11.60
N LEU A 141 -7.42 10.76 -12.07
CA LEU A 141 -6.01 10.43 -11.85
C LEU A 141 -5.04 11.56 -12.27
N PRO A 142 -5.22 12.26 -13.42
CA PRO A 142 -4.38 13.40 -13.78
C PRO A 142 -4.42 14.53 -12.76
N ALA A 143 -5.60 14.84 -12.21
CA ALA A 143 -5.76 15.88 -11.19
C ALA A 143 -5.14 15.45 -9.85
N LEU A 144 -5.31 14.18 -9.46
CA LEU A 144 -4.72 13.61 -8.24
C LEU A 144 -3.20 13.62 -8.26
N ILE A 145 -2.59 13.27 -9.39
CA ILE A 145 -1.13 13.31 -9.55
C ILE A 145 -0.63 14.76 -9.52
N ALA A 146 -1.36 15.68 -10.14
CA ALA A 146 -1.02 17.10 -10.13
C ALA A 146 -1.14 17.73 -8.72
N ALA A 147 -2.11 17.29 -7.91
CA ALA A 147 -2.26 17.73 -6.52
C ALA A 147 -1.04 17.39 -5.66
N GLY A 148 -0.30 16.33 -6.00
CA GLY A 148 1.01 16.04 -5.42
C GLY A 148 1.01 15.59 -3.96
N GLU A 149 -0.16 15.24 -3.41
CA GLU A 149 -0.23 14.62 -2.08
C GLU A 149 0.45 13.26 -2.11
N PRO A 150 1.45 12.98 -1.25
CA PRO A 150 2.26 11.76 -1.33
C PRO A 150 1.43 10.50 -1.08
N GLN A 151 0.36 10.60 -0.30
CA GLN A 151 -0.54 9.50 0.02
C GLN A 151 -1.96 10.02 -0.08
N SER A 152 -2.84 9.25 -0.70
CA SER A 152 -4.25 9.60 -0.80
C SER A 152 -5.15 8.37 -0.94
N ALA A 153 -6.40 8.52 -0.56
CA ALA A 153 -7.44 7.52 -0.76
C ALA A 153 -8.67 8.19 -1.38
N LEU A 154 -9.11 7.70 -2.53
CA LEU A 154 -10.36 8.09 -3.16
C LEU A 154 -11.46 7.17 -2.64
N ARG A 155 -12.51 7.76 -2.08
CA ARG A 155 -13.73 7.06 -1.63
C ARG A 155 -14.92 7.82 -2.14
N ASP A 156 -15.76 7.16 -2.90
CA ASP A 156 -16.74 7.85 -3.72
C ASP A 156 -16.06 9.02 -4.47
N ASP A 157 -16.62 10.23 -4.43
CA ASP A 157 -16.03 11.44 -5.03
C ASP A 157 -15.14 12.24 -4.07
N THR A 158 -14.78 11.64 -2.93
CA THR A 158 -14.02 12.32 -1.87
C THR A 158 -12.58 11.85 -1.84
N LEU A 159 -11.66 12.79 -2.08
CA LEU A 159 -10.26 12.58 -1.83
C LEU A 159 -9.96 12.74 -0.34
N ARG A 160 -9.37 11.71 0.27
CA ARG A 160 -8.89 11.72 1.66
C ARG A 160 -7.37 11.65 1.67
N VAL A 161 -6.77 12.42 2.57
CA VAL A 161 -5.32 12.49 2.71
C VAL A 161 -4.96 12.15 4.15
N PRO A 162 -4.09 11.16 4.41
CA PRO A 162 -3.75 10.76 5.76
C PRO A 162 -2.99 11.88 6.49
N ARG A 163 -3.37 12.11 7.74
CA ARG A 163 -2.71 13.02 8.68
C ARG A 163 -2.66 12.35 10.05
N LEU A 164 -1.52 12.47 10.72
CA LEU A 164 -1.43 12.07 12.12
C LEU A 164 -2.07 13.15 12.99
N ALA A 165 -3.04 12.75 13.80
CA ALA A 165 -3.68 13.61 14.78
C ALA A 165 -3.49 13.04 16.18
N ARG A 166 -3.41 13.93 17.17
CA ARG A 166 -3.38 13.52 18.57
C ARG A 166 -4.74 12.96 18.96
N VAL A 167 -4.79 11.67 19.27
CA VAL A 167 -5.97 11.05 19.88
C VAL A 167 -6.00 11.42 21.36
N ARG A 168 -7.11 12.02 21.80
CA ARG A 168 -7.38 12.19 23.23
C ARG A 168 -8.05 10.91 23.73
N PRO A 169 -7.65 10.36 24.89
CA PRO A 169 -8.36 9.25 25.50
C PRO A 169 -9.84 9.66 25.66
N SER A 170 -10.74 8.99 24.97
CA SER A 170 -12.15 9.07 25.31
C SER A 170 -12.35 8.29 26.61
N ALA A 171 -13.35 8.66 27.40
CA ALA A 171 -13.85 7.78 28.46
C ALA A 171 -14.52 6.57 27.77
N GLY A 172 -13.69 5.65 27.28
CA GLY A 172 -14.09 4.40 26.65
C GLY A 172 -14.52 3.37 27.68
N PRO A 173 -15.07 2.22 27.24
CA PRO A 173 -15.54 1.17 28.14
C PRO A 173 -14.41 0.67 29.06
N ALA A 174 -14.82 -0.01 30.14
CA ALA A 174 -13.92 -0.56 31.16
C ALA A 174 -12.76 -1.37 30.55
N ALA A 175 -11.68 -1.53 31.32
CA ALA A 175 -10.53 -2.34 30.94
C ALA A 175 -10.96 -3.66 30.27
N PRO A 176 -10.26 -4.11 29.21
CA PRO A 176 -10.63 -5.31 28.48
C PRO A 176 -10.81 -6.49 29.44
N CYS A 177 -11.92 -7.22 29.31
CA CYS A 177 -12.11 -8.45 30.05
C CYS A 177 -11.37 -9.58 29.33
N TRP A 178 -10.35 -10.13 29.97
CA TRP A 178 -9.51 -11.19 29.40
C TRP A 178 -10.14 -12.59 29.50
N GLY A 179 -11.29 -12.70 30.17
CA GLY A 179 -11.96 -13.97 30.45
C GLY A 179 -11.12 -14.87 31.36
N ASP A 180 -11.55 -16.14 31.48
CA ASP A 180 -10.88 -17.16 32.29
C ASP A 180 -9.97 -18.09 31.45
N GLY A 181 -9.80 -17.79 30.16
CA GLY A 181 -9.01 -18.61 29.23
C GLY A 181 -7.53 -18.21 29.17
N ALA A 182 -6.72 -19.07 28.53
CA ALA A 182 -5.32 -18.77 28.29
C ALA A 182 -5.13 -17.65 27.27
N VAL A 183 -4.19 -16.73 27.54
CA VAL A 183 -3.79 -15.65 26.63
C VAL A 183 -2.49 -16.01 25.93
N LEU A 184 -2.50 -16.06 24.59
CA LEU A 184 -1.32 -16.29 23.76
C LEU A 184 -0.62 -14.96 23.45
N ILE A 185 0.68 -14.90 23.73
CA ILE A 185 1.56 -13.79 23.35
C ILE A 185 2.54 -14.33 22.32
N THR A 186 2.50 -13.83 21.10
CA THR A 186 3.50 -14.18 20.08
C THR A 186 4.76 -13.35 20.28
N GLY A 187 5.94 -14.00 20.23
CA GLY A 187 7.21 -13.34 20.51
C GLY A 187 7.37 -12.92 21.98
N ALA A 188 6.72 -13.63 22.91
CA ALA A 188 6.66 -13.26 24.32
C ALA A 188 8.03 -13.28 25.02
N THR A 189 8.97 -14.05 24.49
CA THR A 189 10.35 -14.12 24.96
C THR A 189 11.19 -12.89 24.56
N GLY A 190 10.64 -12.00 23.72
CA GLY A 190 11.25 -10.72 23.37
C GLY A 190 11.14 -9.68 24.49
N THR A 191 11.88 -8.58 24.36
CA THR A 191 11.93 -7.49 25.37
C THR A 191 10.55 -6.91 25.69
N LEU A 192 9.76 -6.61 24.66
CA LEU A 192 8.40 -6.10 24.81
C LEU A 192 7.42 -7.19 25.28
N GLY A 193 7.58 -8.41 24.77
CA GLY A 193 6.76 -9.56 25.13
C GLY A 193 6.80 -9.86 26.64
N ALA A 194 7.99 -9.82 27.23
CA ALA A 194 8.17 -10.03 28.68
C ALA A 194 7.55 -8.91 29.52
N VAL A 195 7.58 -7.66 29.04
CA VAL A 195 6.93 -6.53 29.72
C VAL A 195 5.41 -6.68 29.64
N LEU A 196 4.87 -7.03 28.47
CA LEU A 196 3.44 -7.25 28.28
C LEU A 196 2.93 -8.42 29.14
N ALA A 197 3.63 -9.54 29.17
CA ALA A 197 3.27 -10.69 29.99
C ALA A 197 3.16 -10.31 31.47
N ARG A 198 4.12 -9.56 32.01
CA ARG A 198 4.07 -9.06 33.40
C ARG A 198 2.89 -8.13 33.63
N HIS A 199 2.59 -7.23 32.69
CA HIS A 199 1.46 -6.32 32.80
C HIS A 199 0.12 -7.06 32.81
N LEU A 200 -0.05 -8.08 31.96
CA LEU A 200 -1.25 -8.91 31.91
C LEU A 200 -1.48 -9.68 33.21
N VAL A 201 -0.43 -10.20 33.84
CA VAL A 201 -0.54 -10.88 35.14
C VAL A 201 -0.83 -9.87 36.26
N ALA A 202 -0.05 -8.79 36.35
CA ALA A 202 -0.07 -7.87 37.49
C ALA A 202 -1.29 -6.94 37.50
N GLU A 203 -1.65 -6.38 36.35
CA GLU A 203 -2.71 -5.36 36.25
C GLU A 203 -4.05 -5.94 35.77
N HIS A 204 -4.01 -7.06 35.04
CA HIS A 204 -5.20 -7.68 34.46
C HIS A 204 -5.54 -9.06 35.04
N GLY A 205 -4.71 -9.59 35.94
CA GLY A 205 -5.01 -10.84 36.66
C GLY A 205 -5.03 -12.10 35.78
N VAL A 206 -4.45 -12.04 34.58
CA VAL A 206 -4.35 -13.20 33.69
C VAL A 206 -3.51 -14.29 34.35
N ARG A 207 -4.05 -15.51 34.44
CA ARG A 207 -3.42 -16.64 35.15
C ARG A 207 -2.72 -17.61 34.21
N ASP A 208 -3.27 -17.77 33.02
CA ASP A 208 -2.80 -18.74 32.03
C ASP A 208 -2.23 -18.00 30.82
N LEU A 209 -0.93 -18.14 30.60
CA LEU A 209 -0.22 -17.54 29.47
C LEU A 209 0.42 -18.62 28.59
N VAL A 210 0.32 -18.43 27.29
CA VAL A 210 1.11 -19.16 26.29
C VAL A 210 2.12 -18.17 25.70
N LEU A 211 3.40 -18.48 25.82
CA LEU A 211 4.52 -17.58 25.52
C LEU A 211 5.37 -18.08 24.35
#